data_AF-A0AAC9TVJ6-F1
#
_entry.id   AF-A0AAC9TVJ6-F1
#
_cell.length_a   1.000
_cell.length_b   1.000
_cell.length_c   1.000
_cell.angle_alpha   90.00
_cell.angle_beta   90.00
_cell.angle_gamma   90.00
#
_symmetry.space_group_name_H-M   'P 1'
#
loop_
_entity.id
_entity.type
_entity.pdbx_description
1 polymer ?
#
loop_
_entity_poly.entity_id
_entity_poly.type
_entity_poly.pdbx_seq_one_letter_code
_entity_poly.pdbx_strand_id
1 'polypeptide(L)'
;MKHNLKYDLDKLANRGMALEEDVDAIKYKSLEDIIDCLNSDNAVIRTSASMNLKYYIYEDNVQNKLLLQLSKEKSLYTKIAICETLQCGDIDTAKKMKEYLGIIGNNQYKKLPKKVSSKKSYPLPRDIIARTLAKMNTEIFPVLIEILTSDDLSKIYEAIDAFGYIVFHNKSLQSEKNLNYIINLMNKYKDDKLLIWKCLTCLSAFNLERSRDILNTFIKEDDEDILSLEAKRSLSILKLSDI
;
A
#
# COMPACT_ATOMS: atom_id res chain seq x y z
N MET A 1 1.39 -39.20 4.75
CA MET A 1 0.73 -38.45 3.64
C MET A 1 1.77 -38.25 2.54
N LYS A 2 1.64 -38.90 1.39
CA LYS A 2 2.57 -38.66 0.26
C LYS A 2 2.25 -37.28 -0.32
N HIS A 3 3.15 -36.32 -0.15
CA HIS A 3 3.08 -35.01 -0.81
C HIS A 3 3.15 -35.27 -2.33
N ASN A 4 2.08 -34.96 -3.06
CA ASN A 4 2.06 -35.12 -4.51
C ASN A 4 2.48 -33.78 -5.13
N LEU A 5 3.77 -33.64 -5.37
CA LEU A 5 4.40 -32.43 -5.89
C LEU A 5 3.67 -31.85 -7.11
N LYS A 6 3.17 -32.72 -8.01
CA LYS A 6 2.42 -32.29 -9.21
C LYS A 6 1.10 -31.60 -8.85
N TYR A 7 0.33 -32.18 -7.93
CA TYR A 7 -0.94 -31.62 -7.47
C TYR A 7 -0.74 -30.27 -6.75
N ASP A 8 0.35 -30.12 -6.00
CA ASP A 8 0.68 -28.86 -5.34
C ASP A 8 1.10 -27.78 -6.34
N LEU A 9 1.85 -28.15 -7.39
CA LEU A 9 2.20 -27.25 -8.49
C LEU A 9 0.98 -26.81 -9.29
N ASP A 10 0.05 -27.72 -9.62
CA ASP A 10 -1.19 -27.40 -10.33
C ASP A 10 -2.05 -26.40 -9.52
N LYS A 11 -2.09 -26.55 -8.19
CA LYS A 11 -2.79 -25.62 -7.30
C LYS A 11 -2.14 -24.24 -7.26
N LEU A 12 -0.80 -24.16 -7.33
CA LEU A 12 -0.06 -22.91 -7.37
C LEU A 12 -0.22 -22.21 -8.73
N ALA A 13 -0.16 -22.96 -9.82
CA ALA A 13 -0.39 -22.47 -11.19
C ALA A 13 -1.80 -21.87 -11.34
N ASN A 14 -2.82 -22.53 -10.78
CA ASN A 14 -4.20 -21.99 -10.75
C ASN A 14 -4.32 -20.65 -9.99
N ARG A 15 -3.40 -20.36 -9.07
CA ARG A 15 -3.31 -19.06 -8.38
C ARG A 15 -2.43 -18.05 -9.12
N GLY A 16 -1.91 -18.43 -10.29
CA GLY A 16 -1.04 -17.65 -11.15
C GLY A 16 0.45 -17.73 -10.82
N MET A 17 0.92 -18.72 -10.05
CA MET A 17 2.35 -18.83 -9.79
C MET A 17 3.08 -19.18 -11.08
N ALA A 18 3.98 -18.31 -11.53
CA ALA A 18 4.86 -18.56 -12.66
C ALA A 18 6.22 -19.07 -12.16
N LEU A 19 6.76 -20.07 -12.87
CA LEU A 19 8.14 -20.51 -12.71
C LEU A 19 9.07 -19.65 -13.58
N GLU A 20 10.39 -19.79 -13.39
CA GLU A 20 11.37 -19.03 -14.15
C GLU A 20 11.25 -19.31 -15.65
N GLU A 21 11.02 -20.57 -16.04
CA GLU A 21 10.86 -20.96 -17.43
C GLU A 21 9.61 -20.33 -18.07
N ASP A 22 8.52 -20.17 -17.29
CA ASP A 22 7.31 -19.49 -17.75
C ASP A 22 7.55 -18.00 -18.01
N VAL A 23 8.42 -17.36 -17.22
CA VAL A 23 8.77 -15.95 -17.37
C VAL A 23 9.68 -15.76 -18.58
N ASP A 24 10.69 -16.62 -18.73
CA ASP A 24 11.64 -16.57 -19.85
C ASP A 24 10.97 -16.83 -21.21
N ALA A 25 9.92 -17.66 -21.24
CA ALA A 25 9.14 -17.92 -22.46
C ALA A 25 8.46 -16.67 -23.06
N ILE A 26 8.26 -15.61 -22.26
CA ILE A 26 7.63 -14.35 -22.69
C ILE A 26 8.66 -13.25 -22.96
N LYS A 27 9.87 -13.38 -22.41
CA LYS A 27 10.90 -12.33 -22.37
C LYS A 27 11.30 -11.73 -23.73
N TYR A 28 11.27 -12.54 -24.79
CA TYR A 28 11.69 -12.13 -26.13
C TYR A 28 10.53 -11.76 -27.06
N LYS A 29 9.30 -11.67 -26.54
CA LYS A 29 8.15 -11.18 -27.29
C LYS A 29 8.23 -9.66 -27.48
N SER A 30 7.50 -9.13 -28.47
CA SER A 30 7.34 -7.68 -28.62
C SER A 30 6.62 -7.08 -27.42
N LEU A 31 6.76 -5.78 -27.18
CA LEU A 31 6.05 -5.10 -26.09
C LEU A 31 4.53 -5.28 -26.23
N GLU A 32 4.01 -5.16 -27.46
CA GLU A 32 2.61 -5.36 -27.79
C GLU A 32 2.13 -6.78 -27.42
N ASP A 33 2.89 -7.80 -27.79
CA ASP A 33 2.57 -9.20 -27.46
C ASP A 33 2.60 -9.45 -25.94
N ILE A 34 3.55 -8.83 -25.21
CA ILE A 34 3.62 -8.93 -23.75
C ILE A 34 2.40 -8.26 -23.11
N ILE A 35 1.98 -7.09 -23.61
CA ILE A 35 0.77 -6.41 -23.16
C ILE A 35 -0.47 -7.26 -23.43
N ASP A 36 -0.58 -7.90 -24.58
CA ASP A 36 -1.70 -8.78 -24.92
C ASP A 36 -1.77 -9.99 -23.96
N CYS A 37 -0.60 -10.52 -23.56
CA CYS A 37 -0.52 -11.60 -22.58
C CYS A 37 -1.11 -11.24 -21.20
N LEU A 38 -1.24 -9.95 -20.84
CA LEU A 38 -1.96 -9.53 -19.62
C LEU A 38 -3.44 -9.94 -19.63
N ASN A 39 -4.05 -10.18 -20.79
CA ASN A 39 -5.45 -10.57 -20.92
C ASN A 39 -5.65 -12.06 -21.17
N SER A 40 -4.58 -12.87 -21.10
CA SER A 40 -4.66 -14.33 -21.27
C SER A 40 -5.60 -14.97 -20.25
N ASP A 41 -6.34 -16.00 -20.65
CA ASP A 41 -7.13 -16.82 -19.71
C ASP A 41 -6.24 -17.56 -18.69
N ASN A 42 -4.97 -17.81 -19.06
CA ASN A 42 -4.00 -18.46 -18.18
C ASN A 42 -3.34 -17.46 -17.22
N ALA A 43 -3.56 -17.64 -15.92
CA ALA A 43 -3.01 -16.78 -14.88
C ALA A 43 -1.47 -16.79 -14.82
N VAL A 44 -0.83 -17.91 -15.17
CA VAL A 44 0.64 -18.02 -15.25
C VAL A 44 1.17 -17.10 -16.35
N ILE A 45 0.55 -17.11 -17.54
CA ILE A 45 0.91 -16.21 -18.64
C ILE A 45 0.77 -14.74 -18.23
N ARG A 46 -0.34 -14.39 -17.55
CA ARG A 46 -0.54 -13.01 -17.05
C ARG A 46 0.52 -12.60 -16.03
N THR A 47 0.91 -13.50 -15.13
CA THR A 47 1.99 -13.27 -14.15
C THR A 47 3.32 -13.06 -14.85
N SER A 48 3.70 -13.96 -15.75
CA SER A 48 4.93 -13.85 -16.55
C SER A 48 4.99 -12.58 -17.38
N ALA A 49 3.87 -12.18 -18.00
CA ALA A 49 3.76 -10.92 -18.73
C ALA A 49 3.98 -9.71 -17.80
N SER A 50 3.30 -9.70 -16.65
CA SER A 50 3.45 -8.65 -15.65
C SER A 50 4.90 -8.50 -15.20
N MET A 51 5.61 -9.60 -14.94
CA MET A 51 7.02 -9.59 -14.54
C MET A 51 7.95 -9.07 -15.66
N ASN A 52 7.68 -9.40 -16.92
CA ASN A 52 8.49 -8.91 -18.05
C ASN A 52 8.25 -7.42 -18.34
N LEU A 53 7.05 -6.89 -18.08
CA LEU A 53 6.73 -5.47 -18.26
C LEU A 53 7.54 -4.54 -17.33
N LYS A 54 8.25 -5.07 -16.32
CA LYS A 54 9.18 -4.25 -15.51
C LYS A 54 10.26 -3.57 -16.34
N TYR A 55 10.70 -4.20 -17.44
CA TYR A 55 11.71 -3.62 -18.34
C TYR A 55 11.15 -2.51 -19.24
N TYR A 56 9.83 -2.38 -19.29
CA TYR A 56 9.09 -1.41 -20.09
C TYR A 56 8.24 -0.50 -19.21
N ILE A 57 8.50 -0.44 -17.89
CA ILE A 57 7.64 0.29 -16.94
C ILE A 57 7.58 1.80 -17.23
N TYR A 58 8.52 2.34 -18.00
CA TYR A 58 8.56 3.74 -18.43
C TYR A 58 8.00 3.98 -19.83
N GLU A 59 7.70 2.92 -20.58
CA GLU A 59 7.06 3.05 -21.88
C GLU A 59 5.63 3.55 -21.72
N ASP A 60 5.15 4.27 -22.74
CA ASP A 60 3.81 4.82 -22.70
C ASP A 60 2.77 3.70 -22.57
N ASN A 61 1.68 4.00 -21.87
CA ASN A 61 0.55 3.12 -21.64
C ASN A 61 0.81 1.84 -20.80
N VAL A 62 2.04 1.40 -20.57
CA VAL A 62 2.34 0.16 -19.81
C VAL A 62 1.72 0.19 -18.41
N GLN A 63 1.88 1.29 -17.68
CA GLN A 63 1.33 1.43 -16.33
C GLN A 63 -0.21 1.40 -16.35
N ASN A 64 -0.83 2.00 -17.36
CA ASN A 64 -2.30 1.99 -17.53
C ASN A 64 -2.81 0.58 -17.81
N LYS A 65 -2.13 -0.20 -18.65
CA LYS A 65 -2.49 -1.59 -18.94
C LYS A 65 -2.37 -2.48 -17.70
N LEU A 66 -1.29 -2.30 -16.92
CA LEU A 66 -1.11 -2.98 -15.64
C LEU A 66 -2.20 -2.62 -14.63
N LEU A 67 -2.53 -1.34 -14.47
CA LEU A 67 -3.59 -0.87 -13.57
C LEU A 67 -4.98 -1.38 -13.97
N LEU A 68 -5.28 -1.35 -15.27
CA LEU A 68 -6.53 -1.90 -15.80
C LEU A 68 -6.61 -3.41 -15.51
N GLN A 69 -5.53 -4.15 -15.74
CA GLN A 69 -5.50 -5.58 -15.42
C GLN A 69 -5.66 -5.82 -13.91
N LEU A 70 -4.97 -5.05 -13.07
CA LEU A 70 -5.06 -5.15 -11.61
C LEU A 70 -6.49 -4.98 -11.10
N SER A 71 -7.27 -4.08 -11.73
CA SER A 71 -8.65 -3.77 -11.34
C SER A 71 -9.61 -4.96 -11.48
N LYS A 72 -9.33 -5.88 -12.43
CA LYS A 72 -10.16 -7.06 -12.73
C LYS A 72 -9.51 -8.39 -12.34
N GLU A 73 -8.24 -8.39 -11.97
CA GLU A 73 -7.48 -9.60 -11.66
C GLU A 73 -8.08 -10.35 -10.46
N LYS A 74 -8.06 -11.69 -10.51
CA LYS A 74 -8.54 -12.57 -9.44
C LYS A 74 -7.42 -13.42 -8.85
N SER A 75 -6.42 -13.76 -9.66
CA SER A 75 -5.28 -14.61 -9.27
C SER A 75 -4.32 -13.87 -8.34
N LEU A 76 -3.95 -14.51 -7.23
CA LEU A 76 -3.13 -13.90 -6.19
C LEU A 76 -1.74 -13.52 -6.71
N TYR A 77 -1.03 -14.46 -7.34
CA TYR A 77 0.35 -14.24 -7.75
C TYR A 77 0.43 -13.23 -8.90
N THR A 78 -0.58 -13.21 -9.77
CA THR A 78 -0.70 -12.18 -10.81
C THR A 78 -0.88 -10.78 -10.22
N LYS A 79 -1.72 -10.61 -9.18
CA LYS A 79 -1.82 -9.31 -8.47
C LYS A 79 -0.49 -8.89 -7.86
N ILE A 80 0.22 -9.82 -7.23
CA ILE A 80 1.52 -9.56 -6.63
C ILE A 80 2.51 -9.09 -7.70
N ALA A 81 2.63 -9.83 -8.81
CA ALA A 81 3.52 -9.48 -9.91
C ALA A 81 3.18 -8.11 -10.52
N ILE A 82 1.90 -7.79 -10.74
CA ILE A 82 1.50 -6.47 -11.24
C ILE A 82 1.92 -5.37 -10.25
N CYS A 83 1.66 -5.55 -8.96
CA CYS A 83 2.06 -4.59 -7.94
C CYS A 83 3.58 -4.42 -7.86
N GLU A 84 4.35 -5.51 -7.93
CA GLU A 84 5.82 -5.46 -7.90
C GLU A 84 6.39 -4.77 -9.14
N THR A 85 5.78 -4.98 -10.30
CA THR A 85 6.14 -4.27 -11.53
C THR A 85 5.82 -2.77 -11.44
N LEU A 86 4.64 -2.40 -10.93
CA LEU A 86 4.27 -1.00 -10.70
C LEU A 86 5.19 -0.32 -9.66
N GLN A 87 5.69 -1.06 -8.67
CA GLN A 87 6.66 -0.54 -7.67
C GLN A 87 7.98 -0.08 -8.30
N CYS A 88 8.35 -0.63 -9.47
CA CYS A 88 9.57 -0.25 -10.18
C CYS A 88 9.45 1.07 -10.95
N GLY A 89 8.25 1.66 -11.04
CA GLY A 89 8.03 2.93 -11.71
C GLY A 89 8.43 4.15 -10.87
N ASP A 90 8.25 5.33 -11.46
CA ASP A 90 8.61 6.63 -10.91
C ASP A 90 7.39 7.46 -10.45
N ILE A 91 7.59 8.77 -10.28
CA ILE A 91 6.54 9.71 -9.90
C ILE A 91 5.38 9.75 -10.90
N ASP A 92 5.61 9.56 -12.20
CA ASP A 92 4.55 9.55 -13.20
C ASP A 92 3.72 8.27 -13.14
N THR A 93 4.37 7.15 -12.80
CA THR A 93 3.67 5.91 -12.44
C THR A 93 2.79 6.13 -11.21
N ALA A 94 3.31 6.75 -10.15
CA ALA A 94 2.54 7.05 -8.95
C ALA A 94 1.33 7.97 -9.22
N LYS A 95 1.48 8.98 -10.11
CA LYS A 95 0.37 9.84 -10.54
C LYS A 95 -0.74 9.07 -11.23
N LYS A 96 -0.42 8.05 -12.05
CA LYS A 96 -1.44 7.17 -12.66
C LYS A 96 -2.10 6.28 -11.60
N MET A 97 -1.30 5.74 -10.68
CA MET A 97 -1.79 4.88 -9.60
C MET A 97 -2.75 5.60 -8.65
N LYS A 98 -2.56 6.90 -8.37
CA LYS A 98 -3.41 7.65 -7.43
C LYS A 98 -4.89 7.64 -7.82
N GLU A 99 -5.20 7.48 -9.10
CA GLU A 99 -6.58 7.39 -9.60
C GLU A 99 -7.31 6.10 -9.21
N TYR A 100 -6.56 5.07 -8.77
CA TYR A 100 -7.10 3.78 -8.34
C TYR A 100 -7.10 3.60 -6.81
N LEU A 101 -6.59 4.59 -6.08
CA LEU A 101 -6.46 4.55 -4.62
C LEU A 101 -7.83 4.49 -3.95
N GLY A 102 -8.05 3.49 -3.09
CA GLY A 102 -9.36 3.27 -2.44
C GLY A 102 -10.40 2.56 -3.31
N ILE A 103 -10.09 2.24 -4.57
CA ILE A 103 -11.04 1.66 -5.55
C ILE A 103 -10.84 0.14 -5.70
N ILE A 104 -9.60 -0.33 -5.83
CA ILE A 104 -9.34 -1.73 -6.17
C ILE A 104 -9.46 -2.63 -4.92
N GLY A 105 -10.36 -3.61 -5.01
CA GLY A 105 -10.59 -4.60 -3.95
C GLY A 105 -11.53 -4.11 -2.85
N ASN A 106 -11.60 -4.86 -1.74
CA ASN A 106 -12.54 -4.60 -0.64
C ASN A 106 -11.89 -4.77 0.75
N ASN A 107 -10.55 -4.74 0.83
CA ASN A 107 -9.82 -4.98 2.07
C ASN A 107 -9.67 -3.73 2.94
N GLN A 108 -10.00 -2.56 2.41
CA GLN A 108 -9.94 -1.26 3.07
C GLN A 108 -10.83 -1.22 4.31
N TYR A 109 -10.46 -0.41 5.29
CA TYR A 109 -11.35 -0.17 6.42
C TYR A 109 -12.51 0.73 5.98
N LYS A 110 -13.74 0.22 6.09
CA LYS A 110 -14.97 1.00 5.85
C LYS A 110 -15.58 1.56 7.14
N LYS A 111 -15.09 1.09 8.29
CA LYS A 111 -15.52 1.44 9.65
C LYS A 111 -14.32 1.29 10.59
N LEU A 112 -14.42 1.88 11.78
CA LEU A 112 -13.46 1.66 12.85
C LEU A 112 -13.22 0.16 13.11
N PRO A 113 -11.98 -0.27 13.30
CA PRO A 113 -11.69 -1.64 13.66
C PRO A 113 -12.17 -1.95 15.09
N LYS A 114 -12.41 -3.23 15.38
CA LYS A 114 -12.78 -3.66 16.75
C LYS A 114 -11.58 -3.78 17.68
N LYS A 115 -10.37 -3.85 17.12
CA LYS A 115 -9.11 -4.07 17.85
C LYS A 115 -7.98 -3.37 17.10
N VAL A 116 -6.99 -2.92 17.85
CA VAL A 116 -5.73 -2.38 17.29
C VAL A 116 -4.89 -3.48 16.66
N SER A 117 -3.95 -3.09 15.79
CA SER A 117 -2.97 -4.03 15.24
C SER A 117 -2.05 -4.58 16.34
N SER A 118 -1.63 -5.84 16.22
CA SER A 118 -0.65 -6.46 17.11
C SER A 118 0.81 -6.25 16.68
N LYS A 119 1.05 -5.61 15.52
CA LYS A 119 2.41 -5.43 14.97
C LYS A 119 3.24 -4.46 15.81
N LYS A 120 4.49 -4.80 16.11
CA LYS A 120 5.43 -3.87 16.79
C LYS A 120 6.06 -2.82 15.86
N SER A 121 5.59 -2.76 14.62
CA SER A 121 6.02 -1.80 13.59
C SER A 121 4.79 -1.15 12.95
N TYR A 122 5.04 -0.19 12.05
CA TYR A 122 3.99 0.42 11.24
C TYR A 122 3.24 -0.65 10.42
N PRO A 123 1.89 -0.66 10.45
CA PRO A 123 1.13 -1.66 9.71
C PRO A 123 1.23 -1.43 8.21
N LEU A 124 1.29 -2.52 7.44
CA LEU A 124 1.24 -2.43 5.98
C LEU A 124 -0.16 -1.96 5.54
N PRO A 125 -0.27 -1.03 4.56
CA PRO A 125 -1.57 -0.56 4.08
C PRO A 125 -2.46 -1.72 3.62
N ARG A 126 -3.77 -1.58 3.85
CA ARG A 126 -4.76 -2.60 3.46
C ARG A 126 -5.19 -2.46 2.00
N ASP A 127 -5.36 -1.23 1.54
CA ASP A 127 -5.56 -0.91 0.12
C ASP A 127 -4.35 -1.37 -0.71
N ILE A 128 -4.63 -1.96 -1.87
CA ILE A 128 -3.59 -2.55 -2.72
C ILE A 128 -2.74 -1.48 -3.41
N ILE A 129 -3.35 -0.36 -3.80
CA ILE A 129 -2.63 0.76 -4.41
C ILE A 129 -1.79 1.47 -3.35
N ALA A 130 -2.34 1.77 -2.18
CA ALA A 130 -1.61 2.35 -1.05
C ALA A 130 -0.40 1.48 -0.67
N ARG A 131 -0.59 0.16 -0.60
CA ARG A 131 0.50 -0.79 -0.31
C ARG A 131 1.59 -0.77 -1.37
N THR A 132 1.20 -0.58 -2.63
CA THR A 132 2.14 -0.53 -3.76
C THR A 132 2.91 0.79 -3.73
N LEU A 133 2.22 1.93 -3.59
CA LEU A 133 2.83 3.25 -3.41
C LEU A 133 3.80 3.29 -2.22
N ALA A 134 3.43 2.68 -1.09
CA ALA A 134 4.25 2.63 0.11
C ALA A 134 5.60 1.92 -0.05
N LYS A 135 5.76 1.12 -1.12
CA LYS A 135 6.97 0.37 -1.43
C LYS A 135 7.75 0.92 -2.63
N MET A 136 7.23 1.96 -3.29
CA MET A 136 7.95 2.67 -4.35
C MET A 136 9.12 3.48 -3.77
N ASN A 137 9.97 4.00 -4.66
CA ASN A 137 10.98 4.98 -4.30
C ASN A 137 10.34 6.19 -3.59
N THR A 138 11.03 6.75 -2.59
CA THR A 138 10.56 7.90 -1.81
C THR A 138 10.36 9.18 -2.63
N GLU A 139 10.88 9.25 -3.86
CA GLU A 139 10.59 10.34 -4.82
C GLU A 139 9.10 10.52 -5.12
N ILE A 140 8.25 9.51 -4.89
CA ILE A 140 6.79 9.61 -5.06
C ILE A 140 6.10 10.40 -3.94
N PHE A 141 6.80 10.71 -2.85
CA PHE A 141 6.22 11.36 -1.66
C PHE A 141 5.40 12.63 -1.96
N PRO A 142 5.77 13.51 -2.91
CA PRO A 142 4.95 14.65 -3.31
C PRO A 142 3.55 14.27 -3.81
N VAL A 143 3.38 13.11 -4.45
CA VAL A 143 2.07 12.62 -4.91
C VAL A 143 1.18 12.29 -3.72
N LEU A 144 1.74 11.71 -2.65
CA LEU A 144 0.98 11.45 -1.42
C LEU A 144 0.57 12.76 -0.73
N ILE A 145 1.47 13.75 -0.69
CA ILE A 145 1.16 15.08 -0.14
C ILE A 145 0.00 15.71 -0.91
N GLU A 146 0.03 15.67 -2.24
CA GLU A 146 -1.05 16.18 -3.10
C GLU A 146 -2.42 15.60 -2.67
N ILE A 147 -2.48 14.29 -2.48
CA ILE A 147 -3.70 13.58 -2.06
C ILE A 147 -4.13 14.01 -0.65
N LEU A 148 -3.20 14.05 0.31
CA LEU A 148 -3.50 14.45 1.69
C LEU A 148 -4.02 15.90 1.78
N THR A 149 -3.64 16.76 0.84
CA THR A 149 -4.11 18.16 0.76
C THR A 149 -5.38 18.35 -0.07
N SER A 150 -5.91 17.28 -0.68
CA SER A 150 -7.12 17.34 -1.50
C SER A 150 -8.41 17.27 -0.67
N ASP A 151 -9.55 17.21 -1.37
CA ASP A 151 -10.88 16.98 -0.78
C ASP A 151 -11.43 15.57 -1.05
N ASP A 152 -10.64 14.67 -1.66
CA ASP A 152 -11.07 13.29 -1.92
C ASP A 152 -10.83 12.42 -0.69
N LEU A 153 -11.81 12.41 0.22
CA LEU A 153 -11.75 11.68 1.48
C LEU A 153 -11.47 10.17 1.28
N SER A 154 -11.98 9.59 0.20
CA SER A 154 -11.78 8.17 -0.10
C SER A 154 -10.31 7.85 -0.37
N LYS A 155 -9.62 8.71 -1.13
CA LYS A 155 -8.18 8.60 -1.39
C LYS A 155 -7.36 8.98 -0.16
N ILE A 156 -7.78 9.99 0.60
CA ILE A 156 -7.09 10.45 1.81
C ILE A 156 -6.94 9.32 2.84
N TYR A 157 -8.00 8.54 3.11
CA TYR A 157 -7.92 7.43 4.06
C TYR A 157 -6.76 6.47 3.75
N GLU A 158 -6.59 6.13 2.47
CA GLU A 158 -5.59 5.15 2.05
C GLU A 158 -4.20 5.80 1.86
N ALA A 159 -4.15 7.08 1.49
CA ALA A 159 -2.92 7.84 1.42
C ALA A 159 -2.25 8.01 2.78
N ILE A 160 -3.02 8.16 3.88
CA ILE A 160 -2.47 8.23 5.24
C ILE A 160 -1.65 6.97 5.56
N ASP A 161 -2.17 5.79 5.20
CA ASP A 161 -1.49 4.52 5.47
C ASP A 161 -0.16 4.43 4.70
N ALA A 162 -0.17 4.80 3.41
CA ALA A 162 1.04 4.78 2.58
C ALA A 162 2.07 5.82 3.04
N PHE A 163 1.61 7.03 3.36
CA PHE A 163 2.44 8.13 3.84
C PHE A 163 3.13 7.77 5.15
N GLY A 164 2.39 7.28 6.14
CA GLY A 164 2.96 6.87 7.41
C GLY A 164 3.93 5.69 7.27
N TYR A 165 3.66 4.74 6.37
CA TYR A 165 4.60 3.63 6.10
C TYR A 165 5.94 4.16 5.55
N ILE A 166 5.90 5.05 4.56
CA ILE A 166 7.11 5.65 3.99
C ILE A 166 7.87 6.45 5.06
N VAL A 167 7.19 7.29 5.85
CA VAL A 167 7.82 8.09 6.90
C VAL A 167 8.46 7.20 7.99
N PHE A 168 7.78 6.13 8.41
CA PHE A 168 8.29 5.21 9.44
C PHE A 168 9.60 4.55 9.00
N HIS A 169 9.72 4.21 7.71
CA HIS A 169 10.90 3.56 7.15
C HIS A 169 11.99 4.52 6.66
N ASN A 170 11.75 5.84 6.70
CA ASN A 170 12.70 6.85 6.19
C ASN A 170 12.85 8.01 7.20
N LYS A 171 13.89 7.95 8.03
CA LYS A 171 14.14 8.93 9.12
C LYS A 171 14.20 10.38 8.62
N SER A 172 14.72 10.63 7.42
CA SER A 172 14.79 11.98 6.83
C SER A 172 13.42 12.61 6.58
N LEU A 173 12.35 11.80 6.49
CA LEU A 173 10.98 12.27 6.29
C LEU A 173 10.24 12.52 7.62
N GLN A 174 10.83 12.15 8.77
CA GLN A 174 10.27 12.39 10.10
C GLN A 174 10.52 13.85 10.53
N SER A 175 9.80 14.79 9.93
CA SER A 175 9.94 16.22 10.17
C SER A 175 8.63 16.87 10.62
N GLU A 176 8.73 17.99 11.34
CA GLU A 176 7.58 18.83 11.71
C GLU A 176 6.75 19.25 10.48
N LYS A 177 7.41 19.55 9.35
CA LYS A 177 6.74 19.87 8.09
C LYS A 177 5.81 18.74 7.65
N ASN A 178 6.30 17.50 7.66
CA ASN A 178 5.52 16.35 7.22
C ASN A 178 4.44 15.95 8.24
N LEU A 179 4.74 16.11 9.54
CA LEU A 179 3.77 15.90 10.63
C LEU A 179 2.57 16.85 10.50
N ASN A 180 2.79 18.10 10.10
CA ASN A 180 1.73 19.09 9.95
C ASN A 180 0.64 18.68 8.93
N TYR A 181 0.96 17.89 7.90
CA TYR A 181 -0.08 17.38 6.98
C TYR A 181 -1.08 16.48 7.71
N ILE A 182 -0.61 15.64 8.64
CA ILE A 182 -1.46 14.75 9.44
C ILE A 182 -2.27 15.55 10.47
N ILE A 183 -1.65 16.53 11.13
CA ILE A 183 -2.34 17.41 12.09
C ILE A 183 -3.45 18.20 11.40
N ASN A 184 -3.19 18.74 10.21
CA ASN A 184 -4.19 19.48 9.45
C ASN A 184 -5.39 18.61 9.08
N LEU A 185 -5.16 17.34 8.71
CA LEU A 185 -6.24 16.37 8.48
C LEU A 185 -7.04 16.09 9.74
N MET A 186 -6.38 15.90 10.89
CA MET A 186 -7.06 15.69 12.17
C MET A 186 -7.94 16.89 12.55
N ASN A 187 -7.46 18.11 12.32
CA ASN A 187 -8.22 19.33 12.59
C ASN A 187 -9.41 19.49 11.63
N LYS A 188 -9.18 19.24 10.33
CA LYS A 188 -10.21 19.36 9.28
C LYS A 188 -11.34 18.34 9.46
N TYR A 189 -11.01 17.11 9.85
CA TYR A 189 -11.95 15.98 9.94
C TYR A 189 -12.06 15.42 11.37
N LYS A 190 -12.08 16.30 12.37
CA LYS A 190 -12.09 15.93 13.80
C LYS A 190 -13.23 14.99 14.22
N ASP A 191 -14.36 15.04 13.52
CA ASP A 191 -15.55 14.23 13.81
C ASP A 191 -15.53 12.86 13.08
N ASP A 192 -14.61 12.68 12.13
CA ASP A 192 -14.43 11.42 11.41
C ASP A 192 -13.50 10.49 12.19
N LYS A 193 -14.11 9.64 13.02
CA LYS A 193 -13.35 8.73 13.89
C LYS A 193 -12.45 7.76 13.12
N LEU A 194 -12.83 7.34 11.90
CA LEU A 194 -11.99 6.43 11.12
C LEU A 194 -10.74 7.15 10.62
N LEU A 195 -10.89 8.38 10.14
CA LEU A 195 -9.76 9.22 9.74
C LEU A 195 -8.85 9.48 10.93
N ILE A 196 -9.42 9.87 12.08
CA ILE A 196 -8.65 10.10 13.31
C ILE A 196 -7.88 8.84 13.71
N TRP A 197 -8.51 7.67 13.69
CA TRP A 197 -7.81 6.40 13.98
C TRP A 197 -6.62 6.14 13.03
N LYS A 198 -6.78 6.40 11.73
CA LYS A 198 -5.69 6.31 10.75
C LYS A 198 -4.59 7.33 11.01
N CYS A 199 -4.94 8.56 11.37
CA CYS A 199 -3.97 9.58 11.76
C CYS A 199 -3.21 9.20 13.03
N LEU A 200 -3.88 8.67 14.07
CA LEU A 200 -3.22 8.15 15.28
C LEU A 200 -2.26 7.01 14.96
N THR A 201 -2.62 6.13 14.02
CA THR A 201 -1.70 5.12 13.48
C THR A 201 -0.50 5.80 12.83
N CYS A 202 -0.74 6.80 11.96
CA CYS A 202 0.29 7.57 11.24
C CYS A 202 1.27 8.29 12.17
N LEU A 203 0.81 8.82 13.31
CA LEU A 203 1.67 9.48 14.31
C LEU A 203 2.75 8.54 14.88
N SER A 204 2.56 7.20 14.86
CA SER A 204 3.64 6.25 15.22
C SER A 204 4.82 6.25 14.26
N ALA A 205 4.70 6.89 13.09
CA ALA A 205 5.78 7.05 12.12
C ALA A 205 6.72 8.21 12.45
N PHE A 206 6.31 9.13 13.32
CA PHE A 206 7.03 10.36 13.59
C PHE A 206 7.66 10.32 14.99
N ASN A 207 8.96 10.02 15.08
CA ASN A 207 9.69 10.09 16.34
C ASN A 207 9.99 11.56 16.74
N LEU A 208 8.93 12.30 17.03
CA LEU A 208 8.93 13.70 17.44
C LEU A 208 8.17 13.85 18.76
N GLU A 209 8.56 14.81 19.59
CA GLU A 209 7.89 15.12 20.85
C GLU A 209 6.41 15.47 20.62
N ARG A 210 6.15 16.33 19.63
CA ARG A 210 4.80 16.76 19.27
C ARG A 210 3.87 15.60 18.89
N SER A 211 4.38 14.55 18.26
CA SER A 211 3.60 13.34 17.98
C SER A 211 3.19 12.63 19.26
N ARG A 212 4.11 12.54 20.24
CA ARG A 212 3.82 11.95 21.56
C ARG A 212 2.77 12.76 22.30
N ASP A 213 2.90 14.08 22.29
CA ASP A 213 1.96 14.99 22.96
C ASP A 213 0.54 14.80 22.42
N ILE A 214 0.38 14.80 21.09
CA ILE A 214 -0.92 14.55 20.45
C ILE A 214 -1.47 13.19 20.86
N LEU A 215 -0.66 12.12 20.77
CA LEU A 215 -1.10 10.78 21.14
C LEU A 215 -1.56 10.70 22.60
N ASN A 216 -0.86 11.36 23.52
CA ASN A 216 -1.25 11.42 24.93
C ASN A 216 -2.62 12.08 25.14
N THR A 217 -3.01 13.07 24.33
CA THR A 217 -4.34 13.69 24.44
C THR A 217 -5.52 12.75 24.13
N PHE A 218 -5.26 11.63 23.44
CA PHE A 218 -6.27 10.62 23.11
C PHE A 218 -6.35 9.48 24.15
N ILE A 219 -5.45 9.45 25.12
CA ILE A 219 -5.47 8.43 26.17
C ILE A 219 -6.61 8.69 27.14
N LYS A 220 -7.45 7.68 27.34
CA LYS A 220 -8.48 7.63 28.37
C LYS A 220 -8.17 6.54 29.39
N GLU A 221 -8.72 6.69 30.59
CA GLU A 221 -8.63 5.69 31.67
C GLU A 221 -9.38 4.41 31.31
N ASP A 222 -10.47 4.52 30.54
CA ASP A 222 -11.23 3.37 30.04
C ASP A 222 -10.53 2.72 28.83
N ASP A 223 -10.26 1.41 28.93
CA ASP A 223 -9.55 0.60 27.95
C ASP A 223 -10.46 0.08 26.80
N GLU A 224 -11.69 0.55 26.68
CA GLU A 224 -12.61 0.13 25.60
C GLU A 224 -12.61 1.06 24.36
N ASP A 225 -12.15 2.31 24.47
CA ASP A 225 -12.13 3.25 23.34
C ASP A 225 -11.02 2.91 22.33
N ILE A 226 -11.41 2.50 21.12
CA ILE A 226 -10.47 2.13 20.05
C ILE A 226 -9.47 3.26 19.70
N LEU A 227 -9.86 4.53 19.84
CA LEU A 227 -8.94 5.64 19.60
C LEU A 227 -7.89 5.74 20.69
N SER A 228 -8.29 5.56 21.96
CA SER A 228 -7.34 5.50 23.08
C SER A 228 -6.41 4.30 22.94
N LEU A 229 -6.93 3.14 22.51
CA LEU A 229 -6.12 1.94 22.30
C LEU A 229 -5.09 2.13 21.19
N GLU A 230 -5.47 2.74 20.06
CA GLU A 230 -4.53 3.03 18.97
C GLU A 230 -3.48 4.05 19.41
N ALA A 231 -3.87 5.06 20.20
CA ALA A 231 -2.92 6.02 20.73
C ALA A 231 -1.87 5.36 21.65
N LYS A 232 -2.31 4.50 22.58
CA LYS A 232 -1.45 3.69 23.46
C LYS A 232 -0.49 2.81 22.63
N ARG A 233 -1.01 2.15 21.59
CA ARG A 233 -0.20 1.35 20.65
C ARG A 233 0.84 2.20 19.93
N SER A 234 0.45 3.32 19.34
CA SER A 234 1.36 4.22 18.62
C SER A 234 2.50 4.74 19.50
N LEU A 235 2.19 5.11 20.75
CA LEU A 235 3.21 5.49 21.73
C LEU A 235 4.18 4.35 22.05
N SER A 236 3.69 3.12 22.15
CA SER A 236 4.56 1.96 22.38
C SER A 236 5.57 1.73 21.25
N ILE A 237 5.19 2.05 20.00
CA ILE A 237 6.07 1.97 18.83
C ILE A 237 7.15 3.05 18.90
N LEU A 238 6.79 4.29 19.26
CA LEU A 238 7.75 5.38 19.39
C LEU A 238 8.81 5.09 20.47
N LYS A 239 8.41 4.49 21.61
CA LYS A 239 9.35 4.09 22.68
C LYS A 239 10.38 3.04 22.22
N LEU A 240 10.00 2.15 21.30
CA LEU A 240 10.92 1.16 20.74
C LEU A 240 11.93 1.79 19.77
N SER A 241 11.61 2.96 19.19
CA SER A 241 12.50 3.67 18.27
C SER A 241 13.53 4.57 18.96
N ASP A 242 13.46 4.72 20.28
CA ASP A 242 14.41 5.46 21.12
C ASP A 242 15.57 4.57 21.63
N ILE A 243 15.53 3.26 21.35
CA ILE A 243 16.54 2.24 21.69
C ILE A 243 17.36 1.90 20.44
#